data_AF-A0A7S1VM25-F1
#
_entry.id   AF-A0A7S1VM25-F1
#
_cell.length_a   1.000
_cell.length_b   1.000
_cell.length_c   1.000
_cell.angle_alpha   90.00
_cell.angle_beta   90.00
_cell.angle_gamma   90.00
#
_symmetry.space_group_name_H-M   'P 1'
#
loop_
_entity.id
_entity.type
_entity.pdbx_description
1 polymer ?
#
loop_
_entity_poly.entity_id
_entity_poly.type
_entity_poly.pdbx_seq_one_letter_code
_entity_poly.pdbx_strand_id
1 'polypeptide(L)'
;RSKFSILSSPSSPHKTALFATMGPIARAKKAMDPKDYERVVSAKMKQEGLTRQQAEDEYNAFLEQPSFYYSLDKKEEYYKSLGYKDIFDGMIGEAEKEGRGDEVREQLKKFRRDNQIKAYTILVLVFATFAYGYNQYHEDPSSFLTGLPMHDV
;
A
#
# COMPACT_ATOMS: atom_id res chain seq x y z
N ARG A 1 -32.10 -3.65 -29.85
CA ARG A 1 -31.65 -4.99 -29.42
C ARG A 1 -30.30 -5.27 -30.09
N SER A 2 -29.18 -5.15 -29.37
CA SER A 2 -27.91 -5.74 -29.79
C SER A 2 -27.11 -6.15 -28.56
N LYS A 3 -26.40 -7.26 -28.70
CA LYS A 3 -26.04 -8.23 -27.67
C LYS A 3 -24.83 -7.76 -26.85
N PHE A 4 -24.94 -7.86 -25.52
CA PHE A 4 -23.80 -7.86 -24.60
C PHE A 4 -22.98 -9.13 -24.86
N SER A 5 -21.81 -8.98 -25.48
CA SER A 5 -20.78 -10.02 -25.48
C SER A 5 -19.99 -9.90 -24.18
N ILE A 6 -20.26 -10.82 -23.26
CA ILE A 6 -19.46 -11.06 -22.05
C ILE A 6 -18.10 -11.55 -22.54
N LEU A 7 -17.11 -10.66 -22.61
CA LEU A 7 -15.72 -11.06 -22.79
C LEU A 7 -15.25 -11.64 -21.46
N SER A 8 -15.03 -12.95 -21.47
CA SER A 8 -14.23 -13.68 -20.49
C SER A 8 -12.90 -12.97 -20.30
N SER A 9 -12.65 -12.47 -19.08
CA SER A 9 -11.36 -11.93 -18.67
C SER A 9 -10.28 -13.00 -18.89
N PRO A 10 -9.14 -12.69 -19.54
CA PRO A 10 -8.09 -13.66 -19.75
C PRO A 10 -7.47 -14.02 -18.41
N SER A 11 -7.40 -15.33 -18.12
CA SER A 11 -6.70 -15.88 -16.98
C SER A 11 -5.21 -15.54 -17.06
N SER A 12 -4.77 -14.54 -16.30
CA SER A 12 -3.36 -14.22 -16.11
C SER A 12 -2.62 -15.45 -15.60
N PRO A 13 -1.48 -15.84 -16.20
CA PRO A 13 -0.74 -17.02 -15.81
C PRO A 13 0.14 -16.68 -14.60
N HIS A 14 -0.43 -16.60 -13.40
CA HIS A 14 0.37 -16.69 -12.17
C HIS A 14 0.72 -18.16 -11.92
N LYS A 15 1.71 -18.66 -12.67
CA LYS A 15 2.54 -19.76 -12.20
C LYS A 15 3.76 -19.16 -11.54
N THR A 16 3.74 -19.01 -10.21
CA THR A 16 4.79 -19.50 -9.32
C THR A 16 4.21 -19.53 -7.91
N ALA A 17 4.15 -20.74 -7.36
CA ALA A 17 3.65 -21.13 -6.04
C ALA A 17 3.88 -20.11 -4.90
N LEU A 18 2.80 -19.49 -4.44
CA LEU A 18 2.60 -19.19 -3.02
C LEU A 18 1.50 -20.12 -2.50
N PHE A 19 1.76 -21.43 -2.55
CA PHE A 19 1.05 -22.37 -1.68
C PHE A 19 1.57 -22.12 -0.25
N ALA A 20 1.19 -20.99 0.33
CA ALA A 20 1.61 -20.59 1.66
C ALA A 20 0.56 -21.08 2.65
N THR A 21 0.92 -22.15 3.37
CA THR A 21 0.38 -22.42 4.70
C THR A 21 0.18 -21.11 5.46
N MET A 22 -1.06 -20.85 5.89
CA MET A 22 -1.48 -19.64 6.61
C MET A 22 -0.38 -19.16 7.57
N GLY A 23 0.12 -17.95 7.37
CA GLY A 23 1.20 -17.38 8.16
C GLY A 23 0.80 -17.19 9.64
N PRO A 24 1.77 -16.88 10.54
CA PRO A 24 1.51 -16.77 11.96
C PRO A 24 0.53 -15.63 12.32
N ILE A 25 0.54 -14.51 11.60
CA ILE A 25 -0.34 -13.36 11.84
C ILE A 25 -1.76 -13.67 11.33
N ALA A 26 -1.87 -14.25 10.15
CA ALA A 26 -3.13 -14.73 9.59
C ALA A 26 -3.80 -15.78 10.50
N ARG A 27 -3.00 -16.71 11.04
CA ARG A 27 -3.46 -17.69 12.04
C ARG A 27 -3.99 -17.04 13.30
N ALA A 28 -3.24 -16.07 13.85
CA ALA A 28 -3.66 -15.35 15.05
C ALA A 28 -4.97 -14.57 14.81
N LYS A 29 -5.10 -13.87 13.68
CA LYS A 29 -6.32 -13.11 13.36
C LYS A 29 -7.55 -14.00 13.18
N LYS A 30 -7.40 -15.15 12.50
CA LYS A 30 -8.50 -16.12 12.32
C LYS A 30 -8.93 -16.75 13.65
N ALA A 31 -7.99 -16.95 14.58
CA ALA A 31 -8.28 -17.50 15.90
C ALA A 31 -8.88 -16.47 16.88
N MET A 32 -8.39 -15.22 16.87
CA MET A 32 -8.86 -14.16 17.77
C MET A 32 -10.18 -13.55 17.31
N ASP A 33 -10.36 -13.30 16.02
CA ASP A 33 -11.57 -12.70 15.43
C ASP A 33 -12.07 -13.46 14.20
N PRO A 34 -12.63 -14.66 14.36
CA PRO A 34 -13.10 -15.46 13.22
C PRO A 34 -14.22 -14.78 12.44
N LYS A 35 -15.12 -14.05 13.12
CA LYS A 35 -16.22 -13.31 12.47
C LYS A 35 -15.72 -12.19 11.57
N ASP A 36 -14.69 -11.47 12.00
CA ASP A 36 -14.09 -10.39 11.23
C ASP A 36 -13.33 -10.94 10.02
N TYR A 37 -12.57 -12.01 10.23
CA TYR A 37 -11.86 -12.71 9.17
C TYR A 37 -12.81 -13.17 8.05
N GLU A 38 -13.88 -13.88 8.40
CA GLU A 38 -14.89 -14.36 7.44
C GLU A 38 -15.62 -13.21 6.73
N ARG A 39 -15.88 -12.10 7.44
CA ARG A 39 -16.47 -10.90 6.84
C ARG A 39 -15.58 -10.31 5.75
N VAL A 40 -14.27 -10.20 5.99
CA VAL A 40 -13.33 -9.65 5.00
C VAL A 40 -13.17 -10.58 3.81
N VAL A 41 -13.02 -11.89 4.05
CA VAL A 41 -12.95 -12.90 2.97
C VAL A 41 -14.21 -12.88 2.11
N SER A 42 -15.40 -12.87 2.73
CA SER A 42 -16.66 -12.83 1.99
C SER A 42 -16.89 -11.51 1.24
N ALA A 43 -16.41 -10.38 1.78
CA ALA A 43 -16.42 -9.10 1.07
C ALA A 43 -15.52 -9.15 -0.17
N LYS A 44 -14.30 -9.68 -0.04
CA LYS A 44 -13.37 -9.87 -1.18
C LYS A 44 -13.95 -10.79 -2.26
N MET A 45 -14.57 -11.91 -1.86
CA MET A 45 -15.26 -12.79 -2.80
C MET A 45 -16.33 -12.05 -3.60
N LYS A 46 -17.12 -11.18 -2.95
CA LYS A 46 -18.20 -10.43 -3.61
C LYS A 46 -17.69 -9.28 -4.48
N GLN A 47 -16.66 -8.57 -4.05
CA GLN A 47 -16.13 -7.40 -4.74
C GLN A 47 -15.27 -7.77 -5.94
N GLU A 48 -14.43 -8.79 -5.79
CA GLU A 48 -13.40 -9.14 -6.76
C GLU A 48 -13.76 -10.42 -7.55
N GLY A 49 -14.90 -11.05 -7.23
CA GLY A 49 -15.35 -12.28 -7.90
C GLY A 49 -14.45 -13.49 -7.63
N LEU A 50 -13.65 -13.44 -6.56
CA LEU A 50 -12.67 -14.45 -6.21
C LEU A 50 -13.33 -15.70 -5.63
N THR A 51 -12.71 -16.85 -5.87
CA THR A 51 -13.05 -18.06 -5.12
C THR A 51 -12.68 -17.87 -3.65
N ARG A 52 -13.35 -18.62 -2.75
CA ARG A 52 -13.08 -18.53 -1.31
C ARG A 52 -11.61 -18.72 -0.98
N GLN A 53 -10.97 -19.70 -1.61
CA GLN A 53 -9.57 -20.02 -1.38
C GLN A 53 -8.64 -18.87 -1.81
N GLN A 54 -8.89 -18.27 -2.98
CA GLN A 54 -8.15 -17.09 -3.43
C GLN A 54 -8.35 -15.88 -2.50
N ALA A 55 -9.58 -15.65 -2.03
CA ALA A 55 -9.86 -14.56 -1.10
C ALA A 55 -9.19 -14.76 0.27
N GLU A 56 -9.12 -16.00 0.77
CA GLU A 56 -8.36 -16.36 1.97
C GLU A 56 -6.85 -16.15 1.76
N ASP A 57 -6.31 -16.62 0.64
CA ASP A 57 -4.88 -16.48 0.33
C ASP A 57 -4.47 -15.01 0.18
N GLU A 58 -5.28 -14.19 -0.49
CA GLU A 58 -5.04 -12.76 -0.61
C GLU A 58 -5.12 -12.03 0.72
N TYR A 59 -6.11 -12.35 1.54
CA TYR A 59 -6.27 -11.71 2.84
C TYR A 59 -5.15 -12.13 3.79
N ASN A 60 -4.73 -13.38 3.75
CA ASN A 60 -3.57 -13.86 4.49
C ASN A 60 -2.28 -13.15 4.06
N ALA A 61 -2.05 -13.01 2.76
CA ALA A 61 -0.90 -12.26 2.24
C ALA A 61 -0.91 -10.80 2.70
N PHE A 62 -2.08 -10.16 2.72
CA PHE A 62 -2.24 -8.79 3.24
C PHE A 62 -1.93 -8.69 4.75
N LEU A 63 -2.36 -9.67 5.55
CA LEU A 63 -2.09 -9.67 6.99
C LEU A 63 -0.60 -9.90 7.32
N GLU A 64 0.08 -10.73 6.53
CA GLU A 64 1.52 -11.01 6.72
C GLU A 64 2.41 -9.89 6.15
N GLN A 65 1.94 -9.19 5.12
CA GLN A 65 2.63 -8.04 4.52
C GLN A 65 1.68 -6.85 4.46
N PRO A 66 1.40 -6.19 5.60
CA PRO A 66 0.47 -5.07 5.67
C PRO A 66 1.01 -3.79 4.99
N SER A 67 2.06 -3.90 4.18
CA SER A 67 2.63 -2.76 3.48
C SER A 67 1.58 -2.14 2.56
N PHE A 68 1.46 -0.82 2.66
CA PHE A 68 0.70 0.02 1.72
C PHE A 68 1.07 -0.31 0.25
N TYR A 69 2.32 -0.71 0.01
CA TYR A 69 2.87 -1.09 -1.29
C TYR A 69 2.22 -2.34 -1.91
N TYR A 70 1.94 -3.41 -1.16
CA TYR A 70 1.30 -4.62 -1.75
C TYR A 70 -0.07 -4.32 -2.39
N SER A 71 -0.83 -3.41 -1.77
CA SER A 71 -2.14 -2.99 -2.29
C SER A 71 -2.03 -2.03 -3.48
N LEU A 72 -0.94 -1.27 -3.57
CA LEU A 72 -0.66 -0.36 -4.67
C LEU A 72 -0.07 -1.10 -5.86
N ASP A 73 0.94 -1.94 -5.66
CA ASP A 73 1.60 -2.71 -6.72
C ASP A 73 0.59 -3.58 -7.47
N LYS A 74 -0.31 -4.26 -6.76
CA LYS A 74 -1.42 -5.01 -7.37
C LYS A 74 -2.37 -4.14 -8.17
N LYS A 75 -2.72 -2.95 -7.66
CA LYS A 75 -3.56 -2.00 -8.39
C LYS A 75 -2.82 -1.44 -9.61
N GLU A 76 -1.52 -1.23 -9.51
CA GLU A 76 -0.68 -0.77 -10.61
C GLU A 76 -0.64 -1.80 -11.72
N GLU A 77 -0.45 -3.05 -11.36
CA GLU A 77 -0.45 -4.17 -12.28
C GLU A 77 -1.81 -4.34 -12.96
N TYR A 78 -2.91 -4.20 -12.20
CA TYR A 78 -4.27 -4.18 -12.74
C TYR A 78 -4.48 -3.04 -13.77
N TYR A 79 -4.16 -1.80 -13.42
CA TYR A 79 -4.36 -0.67 -14.34
C TYR A 79 -3.40 -0.69 -15.53
N LYS A 80 -2.16 -1.18 -15.35
CA LYS A 80 -1.24 -1.45 -16.46
C LYS A 80 -1.78 -2.51 -17.41
N SER A 81 -2.41 -3.57 -16.88
CA SER A 81 -3.05 -4.60 -17.71
C SER A 81 -4.22 -4.05 -18.54
N LEU A 82 -4.89 -2.99 -18.05
CA LEU A 82 -5.93 -2.25 -18.78
C LEU A 82 -5.35 -1.23 -19.80
N GLY A 83 -4.03 -1.10 -19.89
CA GLY A 83 -3.35 -0.20 -20.82
C GLY A 83 -3.05 1.19 -20.26
N TYR A 84 -3.29 1.44 -18.97
CA TYR A 84 -2.94 2.70 -18.33
C TYR A 84 -1.47 2.72 -17.90
N LYS A 85 -0.87 3.92 -17.88
CA LYS A 85 0.55 4.09 -17.61
C LYS A 85 0.90 3.90 -16.12
N ASP A 86 0.01 4.35 -15.24
CA ASP A 86 0.13 4.24 -13.79
C ASP A 86 -1.27 4.07 -13.14
N ILE A 87 -1.30 3.75 -11.84
CA ILE A 87 -2.55 3.58 -11.07
C ILE A 87 -3.44 4.83 -11.16
N PHE A 88 -2.83 6.00 -11.17
CA PHE A 88 -3.53 7.27 -11.07
C PHE A 88 -4.27 7.61 -12.36
N ASP A 89 -3.64 7.35 -13.51
CA ASP A 89 -4.27 7.45 -14.83
C ASP A 89 -5.41 6.44 -14.96
N GLY A 90 -5.25 5.24 -14.41
CA GLY A 90 -6.32 4.23 -14.34
C GLY A 90 -7.53 4.70 -13.51
N MET A 91 -7.28 5.25 -12.32
CA MET A 91 -8.34 5.82 -11.47
C MET A 91 -9.04 7.02 -12.11
N ILE A 92 -8.30 7.89 -12.80
CA ILE A 92 -8.89 9.01 -13.54
C ILE A 92 -9.73 8.49 -14.71
N GLY A 93 -9.23 7.52 -15.47
CA GLY A 93 -9.94 6.92 -16.61
C GLY A 93 -11.23 6.19 -16.20
N GLU A 94 -11.26 5.53 -15.04
CA GLU A 94 -12.51 4.96 -14.50
C GLU A 94 -13.48 6.06 -14.03
N ALA A 95 -12.98 7.08 -13.32
CA ALA A 95 -13.81 8.20 -12.90
C ALA A 95 -14.37 9.02 -14.08
N GLU A 96 -13.62 9.12 -15.20
CA GLU A 96 -14.09 9.74 -16.44
C GLU A 96 -15.28 8.97 -17.04
N LYS A 97 -15.30 7.63 -16.95
CA LYS A 97 -16.45 6.81 -17.38
C LYS A 97 -17.70 7.07 -16.55
N GLU A 98 -17.54 7.49 -15.30
CA GLU A 98 -18.62 7.85 -14.37
C GLU A 98 -18.96 9.36 -14.38
N GLY A 99 -18.32 10.15 -15.24
CA GLY A 99 -18.52 11.60 -15.32
C GLY A 99 -17.91 12.41 -14.16
N ARG A 100 -17.00 11.80 -13.38
CA ARG A 100 -16.33 12.39 -12.21
C ARG A 100 -14.82 12.59 -12.41
N GLY A 101 -14.33 12.48 -13.64
CA GLY A 101 -12.90 12.55 -13.96
C GLY A 101 -12.22 13.83 -13.47
N ASP A 102 -12.86 14.98 -13.65
CA ASP A 102 -12.31 16.29 -13.24
C ASP A 102 -12.20 16.42 -11.72
N GLU A 103 -13.19 15.91 -10.98
CA GLU A 103 -13.21 15.91 -9.52
C GLU A 103 -12.03 15.09 -8.97
N VAL A 104 -11.86 13.87 -9.50
CA VAL A 104 -10.79 12.96 -9.09
C VAL A 104 -9.42 13.53 -9.46
N ARG A 105 -9.28 14.14 -10.64
CA ARG A 105 -8.04 14.80 -11.07
C ARG A 105 -7.66 15.95 -10.13
N GLU A 106 -8.62 16.75 -9.67
CA GLU A 106 -8.37 17.85 -8.72
C GLU A 106 -8.01 17.33 -7.32
N GLN A 107 -8.71 16.32 -6.82
CA GLN A 107 -8.41 15.67 -5.54
C GLN A 107 -7.00 15.07 -5.55
N LEU A 108 -6.62 14.42 -6.65
CA LEU A 108 -5.30 13.82 -6.80
C LEU A 108 -4.19 14.88 -6.84
N LYS A 109 -4.47 16.03 -7.44
CA LYS A 109 -3.55 17.17 -7.47
C LYS A 109 -3.35 17.78 -6.08
N LYS A 110 -4.41 17.92 -5.28
CA LYS A 110 -4.35 18.35 -3.88
C LYS A 110 -3.55 17.34 -3.04
N PHE A 111 -3.88 16.05 -3.15
CA PHE A 111 -3.18 14.97 -2.44
C PHE A 111 -1.67 14.96 -2.72
N ARG A 112 -1.26 15.08 -3.99
CA ARG A 112 0.16 15.17 -4.35
C ARG A 112 0.85 16.39 -3.75
N ARG A 113 0.21 17.56 -3.80
CA ARG A 113 0.75 18.79 -3.23
C ARG A 113 0.92 18.69 -1.72
N ASP A 114 -0.09 18.18 -1.02
CA ASP A 114 -0.06 18.07 0.44
C ASP A 114 1.02 17.07 0.90
N ASN A 115 1.19 15.96 0.18
CA ASN A 115 2.25 15.01 0.47
C ASN A 115 3.65 15.56 0.18
N GLN A 116 3.82 16.32 -0.90
CA GLN A 116 5.09 17.02 -1.17
C GLN A 116 5.43 18.00 -0.04
N ILE A 117 4.47 18.82 0.39
CA ILE A 117 4.67 19.76 1.51
C ILE A 117 5.08 19.01 2.77
N LYS A 118 4.37 17.94 3.14
CA LYS A 118 4.71 17.11 4.31
C LYS A 118 6.12 16.50 4.20
N ALA A 119 6.48 15.98 3.04
CA ALA A 119 7.81 15.41 2.79
C ALA A 119 8.91 16.48 2.93
N TYR A 120 8.70 17.67 2.36
CA TYR A 120 9.63 18.79 2.51
C TYR A 120 9.75 19.26 3.96
N THR A 121 8.65 19.34 4.70
CA THR A 121 8.68 19.70 6.13
C THR A 121 9.52 18.70 6.94
N ILE A 122 9.37 17.40 6.69
CA ILE A 122 10.18 16.37 7.36
C ILE A 122 11.64 16.52 6.97
N LEU A 123 11.94 16.70 5.68
CA LEU A 123 13.31 16.93 5.20
C LEU A 123 13.97 18.13 5.87
N VAL A 124 13.27 19.27 5.93
CA VAL A 124 13.77 20.48 6.59
C VAL A 124 14.01 20.24 8.07
N LEU A 125 13.11 19.55 8.77
CA LEU A 125 13.31 19.20 10.17
C LEU A 125 14.52 18.31 10.37
N VAL A 126 14.68 17.26 9.57
CA VAL A 126 15.84 16.37 9.63
C VAL A 126 17.13 17.14 9.38
N PHE A 127 17.19 17.97 8.34
CA PHE A 127 18.36 18.79 8.04
C PHE A 127 18.64 19.82 9.14
N ALA A 128 17.62 20.46 9.71
CA ALA A 128 17.78 21.40 10.81
C ALA A 128 18.30 20.70 12.07
N THR A 129 17.77 19.52 12.40
CA THR A 129 18.25 18.71 13.52
C THR A 129 19.69 18.26 13.30
N PHE A 130 20.04 17.82 12.09
CA PHE A 130 21.41 17.43 11.74
C PHE A 130 22.38 18.61 11.80
N ALA A 131 22.01 19.76 11.24
CA ALA A 131 22.84 20.97 11.25
C ALA A 131 23.02 21.50 12.68
N TYR A 132 21.97 21.45 13.50
CA TYR A 132 22.05 21.78 14.92
C TYR A 132 22.98 20.83 15.68
N GLY A 133 22.82 19.52 15.49
CA GLY A 133 23.70 18.51 16.10
C GLY A 133 25.15 18.63 15.64
N TYR A 134 25.38 18.93 14.35
CA TYR A 134 26.71 19.16 13.79
C TYR A 134 27.39 20.38 14.39
N ASN A 135 26.66 21.51 14.52
CA ASN A 135 27.19 22.72 15.17
C ASN A 135 27.49 22.46 16.65
N GLN A 136 26.59 21.82 17.38
CA GLN A 136 26.82 21.43 18.79
C GLN A 136 28.04 20.52 18.95
N TYR A 137 28.21 19.54 18.05
CA TYR A 137 29.38 18.67 18.05
C TYR A 137 30.70 19.43 17.79
N HIS A 138 30.67 20.48 16.96
CA HIS A 138 31.86 21.29 16.70
C HIS A 138 32.17 22.30 17.81
N GLU A 139 31.15 22.76 18.55
CA GLU A 139 31.31 23.67 19.68
C GLU A 139 31.73 22.95 20.96
N ASP A 140 31.15 21.78 21.25
CA ASP A 140 31.52 20.96 22.40
C ASP A 140 31.32 19.44 22.14
N PRO A 141 32.32 18.75 21.60
CA PRO A 141 32.21 17.33 21.22
C PRO A 141 32.00 16.39 22.43
N SER A 142 32.29 16.86 23.64
CA SER A 142 32.14 16.08 24.88
C SER A 142 30.68 15.98 25.37
N SER A 143 29.84 16.94 24.98
CA SER A 143 28.42 17.00 25.32
C SER A 143 27.53 16.09 24.46
N PHE A 144 28.05 15.59 23.34
CA PHE A 144 27.26 14.85 22.34
C PHE A 144 27.02 13.37 22.72
N LEU A 145 27.86 12.78 23.57
CA LEU A 145 27.82 11.35 23.93
C LEU A 145 27.68 11.06 25.44
N THR A 146 27.37 12.06 26.26
CA THR A 146 27.29 11.91 27.73
C THR A 146 26.12 11.05 28.25
N GLY A 147 25.31 10.47 27.36
CA GLY A 147 24.17 9.62 27.70
C GLY A 147 24.30 8.12 27.38
N LEU A 148 25.41 7.67 26.79
CA LEU A 148 25.65 6.25 26.55
C LEU A 148 26.71 5.75 27.53
N PRO A 149 26.45 4.68 28.31
CA PRO A 149 27.48 4.10 29.16
C PRO A 149 28.58 3.54 28.26
N MET A 150 29.70 4.25 28.20
CA MET A 150 30.94 3.69 27.67
C MET A 150 31.37 2.62 28.66
N HIS A 151 31.11 1.36 28.33
CA HIS A 151 31.76 0.25 29.01
C HIS A 151 33.23 0.28 28.63
N ASP A 152 34.09 0.59 29.59
CA ASP A 152 35.54 0.47 29.48
C ASP A 152 35.91 -0.96 29.05
N VAL A 153 36.71 -1.07 27.99
CA VAL A 153 37.40 -2.31 27.57
C VAL A 153 38.88 -2.13 27.84
#